data_AF-A0A4S8MNE1-F1
#
_entry.id   AF-A0A4S8MNE1-F1
#
_cell.length_a   1.000
_cell.length_b   1.000
_cell.length_c   1.000
_cell.angle_alpha   90.00
_cell.angle_beta   90.00
_cell.angle_gamma   90.00
#
_symmetry.space_group_name_H-M   'P 1'
#
loop_
_entity.id
_entity.type
_entity.pdbx_description
1 polymer ?
#
loop_
_entity_poly.entity_id
_entity_poly.type
_entity_poly.pdbx_seq_one_letter_code
_entity_poly.pdbx_strand_id
1 'polypeptide(L)'
;MELPPLPDRKYSALDVKLLQSKTSKDRTDHIHIAPFHGTLNATKFLHKHVTTNNLSPDDPLMAYRDNAGRLKVLTKSLFQKVCNEAWSKRGYPRFSGHSFRIGGTTYLLQCGVDCHELAGPPPRHHTRSHIA
;
A
#
# COMPACT_ATOMS: atom_id res chain seq x y z
N MET A 1 -1.05 9.87 -9.17
CA MET A 1 -1.67 9.45 -7.91
C MET A 1 -2.11 10.68 -7.16
N GLU A 2 -3.36 11.05 -7.36
CA GLU A 2 -4.03 12.04 -6.53
C GLU A 2 -4.62 11.29 -5.34
N LEU A 3 -4.29 11.71 -4.12
CA LEU A 3 -4.92 11.17 -2.92
C LEU A 3 -6.14 12.04 -2.61
N PRO A 4 -7.34 11.46 -2.43
CA PRO A 4 -8.50 12.22 -2.03
C PRO A 4 -8.23 12.94 -0.69
N PRO A 5 -8.76 14.16 -0.49
CA PRO A 5 -8.68 14.84 0.78
C PRO A 5 -9.36 13.99 1.86
N LEU A 6 -8.69 13.82 3.00
CA LEU A 6 -9.21 13.02 4.11
C LEU A 6 -10.38 13.74 4.78
N PRO A 7 -11.56 13.12 4.92
CA PRO A 7 -12.61 13.67 5.77
C PRO A 7 -12.14 13.70 7.23
N ASP A 8 -12.51 14.77 7.91
CA ASP A 8 -12.04 15.15 9.24
C ASP A 8 -12.03 13.95 10.23
N ARG A 9 -10.84 13.61 10.71
CA ARG A 9 -10.55 12.60 11.76
C ARG A 9 -11.02 11.15 11.53
N LYS A 10 -11.58 10.79 10.39
CA LYS A 10 -11.90 9.38 10.04
C LYS A 10 -11.08 8.96 8.84
N TYR A 11 -10.02 8.19 9.08
CA TYR A 11 -9.30 7.50 8.02
C TYR A 11 -10.21 6.40 7.44
N SER A 12 -11.03 6.77 6.46
CA SER A 12 -11.87 5.86 5.70
C SER A 12 -11.02 5.00 4.76
N ALA A 13 -11.70 4.06 4.10
CA ALA A 13 -11.10 3.32 3.02
C ALA A 13 -10.49 4.28 1.98
N LEU A 14 -9.38 3.86 1.37
CA LEU A 14 -8.67 4.66 0.36
C LEU A 14 -8.45 3.82 -0.91
N ASP A 15 -9.05 4.26 -2.01
CA ASP A 15 -8.80 3.70 -3.33
C ASP A 15 -7.62 4.42 -4.00
N VAL A 16 -6.54 3.66 -4.22
CA VAL A 16 -5.32 4.15 -4.83
C VAL A 16 -5.23 3.66 -6.26
N LYS A 17 -5.14 4.59 -7.22
CA LYS A 17 -4.81 4.27 -8.61
C LYS A 17 -3.30 4.15 -8.79
N LEU A 18 -2.85 2.96 -9.14
CA LEU A 18 -1.47 2.70 -9.55
C LEU A 18 -1.33 2.89 -11.06
N LEU A 19 -0.30 3.64 -11.45
CA LEU A 19 0.00 3.92 -12.86
C LEU A 19 0.52 2.69 -13.59
N GLN A 20 1.21 1.78 -12.89
CA GLN A 20 1.75 0.55 -13.46
C GLN A 20 1.79 -0.58 -12.41
N SER A 21 1.44 -1.80 -12.82
CA SER A 21 1.63 -3.01 -12.00
C SER A 21 2.61 -3.97 -12.69
N LYS A 22 3.27 -4.84 -11.90
CA LYS A 22 4.23 -5.82 -12.43
C LYS A 22 3.61 -6.73 -13.50
N THR A 23 2.31 -6.95 -13.44
CA THR A 23 1.57 -7.90 -14.30
C THR A 23 0.84 -7.23 -15.45
N SER A 24 0.81 -5.89 -15.53
CA SER A 24 0.11 -5.18 -16.61
C SER A 24 0.76 -3.82 -16.83
N LYS A 25 1.70 -3.74 -17.79
CA LYS A 25 2.39 -2.48 -18.12
C LYS A 25 1.47 -1.43 -18.72
N ASP A 26 0.34 -1.85 -19.31
CA ASP A 26 -0.62 -0.99 -20.02
C ASP A 26 -1.96 -0.81 -19.29
N ARG A 27 -2.09 -1.31 -18.05
CA ARG A 27 -3.34 -1.24 -17.29
C ARG A 27 -3.10 -0.59 -15.94
N THR A 28 -3.83 0.48 -15.68
CA THR A 28 -3.88 1.09 -14.35
C THR A 28 -4.57 0.12 -13.39
N ASP A 29 -3.95 -0.08 -12.23
CA ASP A 29 -4.46 -0.98 -11.20
C ASP A 29 -5.06 -0.18 -10.05
N HIS A 30 -6.00 -0.76 -9.32
CA HIS A 30 -6.65 -0.12 -8.19
C HIS A 30 -6.39 -0.92 -6.92
N ILE A 31 -5.77 -0.29 -5.93
CA ILE A 31 -5.61 -0.87 -4.60
C ILE A 31 -6.65 -0.25 -3.68
N HIS A 32 -7.50 -1.09 -3.11
CA HIS A 32 -8.37 -0.70 -2.02
C HIS A 32 -7.63 -0.89 -0.69
N ILE A 33 -7.45 0.20 0.05
CA ILE A 33 -6.88 0.18 1.40
C ILE A 33 -8.04 0.22 2.38
N ALA A 34 -8.32 -0.92 3.02
CA ALA A 34 -9.40 -1.03 4.00
C ALA A 34 -9.18 -0.07 5.19
N PRO A 35 -10.25 0.50 5.76
CA PRO A 35 -10.17 1.34 6.94
C PRO A 35 -9.73 0.50 8.13
N PHE A 36 -8.67 0.92 8.81
CA PHE A 36 -8.16 0.22 9.99
C PHE A 36 -8.24 1.13 11.22
N HIS A 37 -9.02 0.72 12.22
CA HIS A 37 -9.31 1.52 13.42
C HIS A 37 -8.23 1.44 14.51
N GLY A 38 -7.13 0.70 14.28
CA GLY A 38 -5.99 0.63 15.19
C GLY A 38 -4.89 1.67 14.94
N THR A 39 -3.83 1.62 15.74
CA THR A 39 -2.66 2.51 15.62
C THR A 39 -1.88 2.31 14.31
N LEU A 40 -2.04 1.16 13.65
CA LEU A 40 -1.44 0.80 12.36
C LEU A 40 -2.36 1.14 11.18
N ASN A 41 -2.74 2.42 11.07
CA ASN A 41 -3.61 2.88 10.00
C ASN A 41 -2.84 3.13 8.69
N ALA A 42 -3.01 2.25 7.70
CA ALA A 42 -2.30 2.32 6.42
C ALA A 42 -2.57 3.62 5.65
N THR A 43 -3.82 4.11 5.63
CA THR A 43 -4.20 5.39 5.00
C THR A 43 -3.41 6.55 5.61
N LYS A 44 -3.34 6.63 6.94
CA LYS A 44 -2.55 7.64 7.66
C LYS A 44 -1.08 7.60 7.29
N PHE A 45 -0.47 6.41 7.28
CA PHE A 45 0.95 6.27 6.95
C PHE A 45 1.24 6.56 5.49
N LEU A 46 0.31 6.26 4.58
CA LEU A 46 0.44 6.58 3.16
C LEU A 46 0.36 8.09 2.90
N HIS A 47 -0.61 8.78 3.50
CA HIS A 47 -0.67 10.25 3.43
C HIS A 47 0.59 10.89 4.01
N LYS A 48 1.05 10.41 5.17
CA LYS A 48 2.30 10.89 5.76
C LYS A 48 3.49 10.64 4.83
N HIS A 49 3.57 9.48 4.19
CA HIS A 49 4.63 9.13 3.24
C HIS A 49 4.65 10.08 2.04
N VAL A 50 3.51 10.27 1.38
CA VAL A 50 3.38 11.18 0.22
C VAL A 50 3.76 12.61 0.60
N THR A 51 3.25 13.10 1.74
CA THR A 51 3.50 14.47 2.20
C THR A 51 4.96 14.67 2.62
N THR A 52 5.53 13.75 3.41
CA THR A 52 6.91 13.85 3.91
C THR A 52 7.92 13.78 2.78
N ASN A 53 7.64 12.99 1.73
CA ASN A 53 8.51 12.84 0.58
C ASN A 53 8.19 13.80 -0.56
N ASN A 54 7.22 14.71 -0.39
CA ASN A 54 6.78 15.66 -1.42
C ASN A 54 6.60 14.98 -2.80
N LEU A 55 5.85 13.87 -2.81
CA LEU A 55 5.63 13.10 -4.04
C LEU A 55 4.58 13.78 -4.92
N SER A 56 4.93 13.95 -6.18
CA SER A 56 3.98 14.35 -7.23
C SER A 56 3.04 13.20 -7.58
N PRO A 57 1.83 13.46 -8.12
CA PRO A 57 0.99 12.41 -8.69
C PRO A 57 1.72 11.50 -9.69
N ASP A 58 2.68 12.01 -10.46
CA ASP A 58 3.39 11.19 -11.45
C ASP A 58 4.59 10.41 -10.86
N ASP A 59 4.94 10.68 -9.60
CA ASP A 59 6.00 9.95 -8.91
C ASP A 59 5.53 8.53 -8.53
N PRO A 60 6.42 7.53 -8.54
CA PRO A 60 6.08 6.20 -8.04
C PRO A 60 5.67 6.24 -6.56
N LEU A 61 4.61 5.50 -6.20
CA LEU A 61 4.10 5.48 -4.82
C LEU A 61 5.18 5.09 -3.79
N MET A 62 6.02 4.13 -4.15
CA MET A 62 7.16 3.71 -3.35
C MET A 62 8.41 4.52 -3.71
N ALA A 63 8.33 5.85 -3.69
CA ALA A 63 9.47 6.74 -3.87
C ALA A 63 9.69 7.63 -2.65
N TYR A 64 10.91 8.17 -2.53
CA TYR A 64 11.31 9.11 -1.50
C TYR A 64 12.30 10.13 -2.06
N ARG A 65 12.49 11.24 -1.37
CA ARG A 65 13.50 12.25 -1.72
C ARG A 65 14.72 12.05 -0.85
N ASP A 66 15.91 11.96 -1.46
CA ASP A 66 17.16 11.89 -0.70
C ASP A 66 17.53 13.26 -0.09
N ASN A 67 18.63 13.33 0.67
CA ASN A 67 19.08 14.59 1.29
C ASN A 67 19.41 15.70 0.27
N ALA A 68 19.59 15.36 -1.01
CA ALA A 68 19.80 16.30 -2.10
C ALA A 68 18.50 16.60 -2.87
N GLY A 69 17.34 16.16 -2.39
CA GLY A 69 16.02 16.36 -3.02
C GLY A 69 15.77 15.48 -4.24
N ARG A 70 16.63 14.51 -4.54
CA ARG A 70 16.49 13.67 -5.74
C ARG A 70 15.46 12.57 -5.48
N LEU A 71 14.58 12.33 -6.45
CA LEU A 71 13.63 11.23 -6.38
C LEU A 71 14.38 9.89 -6.47
N LYS A 72 14.11 9.01 -5.52
CA LYS A 72 14.61 7.65 -5.48
C LYS A 72 13.46 6.69 -5.32
N VAL A 73 13.48 5.60 -6.08
CA VAL A 73 12.52 4.51 -5.89
C VAL A 73 12.98 3.62 -4.74
N LEU A 74 12.12 3.44 -3.76
CA LEU A 74 12.30 2.51 -2.65
C LEU A 74 12.13 1.09 -3.16
N THR A 75 13.24 0.43 -3.45
CA THR A 75 13.23 -0.96 -3.89
C THR A 75 12.89 -1.90 -2.74
N LYS A 76 12.36 -3.09 -3.07
CA LYS A 76 12.09 -4.15 -2.10
C LYS A 76 13.33 -4.52 -1.26
N SER A 77 14.52 -4.52 -1.87
CA SER A 77 15.77 -4.84 -1.16
C SER A 77 16.17 -3.73 -0.18
N LEU A 78 16.07 -2.46 -0.60
CA LEU A 78 16.38 -1.32 0.25
C LEU A 78 15.41 -1.21 1.43
N PHE A 79 14.11 -1.36 1.17
CA PHE A 79 13.09 -1.39 2.23
C PHE A 79 13.39 -2.46 3.28
N GLN A 80 13.62 -3.70 2.84
CA GLN A 80 13.97 -4.79 3.75
C GLN A 80 15.27 -4.52 4.51
N LYS A 81 16.27 -3.92 3.87
CA LYS A 81 17.53 -3.56 4.54
C LYS A 81 17.27 -2.59 5.69
N VAL A 82 16.55 -1.49 5.42
CA VAL A 82 16.23 -0.45 6.41
C VAL A 82 15.43 -1.04 7.59
N CYS A 83 14.39 -1.83 7.32
CA CYS A 83 13.61 -2.46 8.39
C CYS A 83 14.46 -3.40 9.25
N ASN A 84 15.25 -4.29 8.63
CA ASN A 84 16.09 -5.24 9.36
C ASN A 84 17.20 -4.55 10.16
N GLU A 85 17.76 -3.44 9.67
CA GLU A 85 18.72 -2.63 10.45
C GLU A 85 18.07 -1.99 11.68
N ALA A 86 16.83 -1.50 11.55
CA ALA A 86 16.11 -0.91 12.69
C ALA A 86 15.68 -1.95 13.74
N TRP A 87 15.33 -3.15 13.28
CA TRP A 87 14.87 -4.26 14.12
C TRP A 87 16.02 -5.00 14.81
N SER A 88 17.13 -5.23 14.10
CA SER A 88 18.33 -5.87 14.68
C SER A 88 18.91 -5.07 15.85
N LYS A 89 18.88 -3.74 15.79
CA LYS A 89 19.25 -2.85 16.92
C LYS A 89 18.41 -3.08 18.18
N ARG A 90 17.25 -3.72 18.06
CA ARG A 90 16.34 -4.06 19.17
C ARG A 90 16.32 -5.57 19.46
N GLY A 91 17.24 -6.34 18.89
CA GLY A 91 17.35 -7.79 19.12
C GLY A 91 16.39 -8.67 18.32
N TYR A 92 15.64 -8.12 17.36
CA TYR A 92 14.74 -8.92 16.53
C TYR A 92 15.49 -9.65 15.40
N PRO A 93 15.01 -10.85 15.00
CA PRO A 93 15.60 -11.60 13.89
C PRO A 93 15.37 -10.91 12.55
N ARG A 94 16.09 -11.39 11.53
CA ARG A 94 15.92 -10.92 10.16
C ARG A 94 14.58 -11.40 9.59
N PHE A 95 13.81 -10.47 9.02
CA PHE A 95 12.58 -10.75 8.29
C PHE A 95 12.79 -10.65 6.77
N SER A 96 12.13 -11.54 6.04
CA SER A 96 12.11 -11.53 4.57
C SER A 96 10.83 -10.91 4.05
N GLY A 97 10.79 -10.56 2.75
CA GLY A 97 9.57 -10.09 2.08
C GLY A 97 8.37 -11.03 2.23
N HIS A 98 8.58 -12.34 2.42
CA HIS A 98 7.51 -13.29 2.66
C HIS A 98 6.86 -13.08 4.03
N SER A 99 7.66 -12.75 5.06
CA SER A 99 7.18 -12.44 6.41
C SER A 99 6.23 -11.25 6.44
N PHE A 100 6.44 -10.23 5.58
CA PHE A 100 5.52 -9.10 5.46
C PHE A 100 4.15 -9.51 4.90
N ARG A 101 4.12 -10.41 3.92
CA ARG A 101 2.87 -10.87 3.31
C ARG A 101 2.07 -11.73 4.28
N ILE A 102 2.69 -12.73 4.90
CA ILE A 102 2.02 -13.60 5.87
C ILE A 102 1.63 -12.78 7.10
N GLY A 103 2.58 -12.09 7.72
CA GLY A 103 2.35 -11.33 8.94
C GLY A 103 1.31 -10.22 8.75
N GLY A 104 1.32 -9.54 7.61
CA GLY A 104 0.33 -8.51 7.28
C GLY A 104 -1.09 -9.08 7.20
N THR A 105 -1.29 -10.18 6.47
CA THR A 105 -2.59 -10.84 6.40
C THR A 105 -3.04 -11.37 7.76
N THR A 106 -2.16 -12.07 8.50
CA THR A 106 -2.47 -12.59 9.84
C THR A 106 -2.88 -11.47 10.79
N TYR A 107 -2.16 -10.34 10.79
CA TYR A 107 -2.48 -9.20 11.63
C TYR A 107 -3.85 -8.60 11.29
N LEU A 108 -4.16 -8.43 10.01
CA LEU A 108 -5.45 -7.89 9.57
C LEU A 108 -6.60 -8.83 9.96
N LEU A 109 -6.44 -10.15 9.76
CA LEU A 109 -7.43 -11.15 10.18
C LEU A 109 -7.64 -11.15 11.71
N GLN A 110 -6.56 -11.06 12.50
CA GLN A 110 -6.65 -10.95 13.97
C GLN A 110 -7.39 -9.70 14.44
N CYS A 111 -7.35 -8.63 13.63
CA CYS A 111 -8.06 -7.41 13.91
C CYS A 111 -9.49 -7.39 13.38
N GLY A 112 -10.00 -8.53 12.89
CA GLY A 112 -11.38 -8.69 12.44
C GLY A 112 -11.66 -8.14 11.03
N VAL A 113 -10.62 -7.86 10.23
CA VAL A 113 -10.81 -7.52 8.81
C VAL A 113 -11.20 -8.80 8.08
N ASP A 114 -12.37 -8.80 7.43
CA ASP A 114 -12.89 -9.98 6.73
C ASP A 114 -11.97 -10.37 5.56
N CYS A 115 -11.77 -11.67 5.36
CA CYS A 115 -11.03 -12.19 4.22
C CYS A 115 -11.64 -11.75 2.88
N HIS A 116 -12.97 -11.53 2.82
CA HIS A 116 -13.63 -11.01 1.62
C HIS A 116 -13.22 -9.57 1.31
N GLU A 117 -13.01 -8.72 2.31
CA GLU A 117 -12.49 -7.35 2.11
C GLU A 117 -11.01 -7.37 1.67
N LEU A 118 -10.23 -8.34 2.13
CA LEU A 118 -8.84 -8.52 1.71
C LEU A 118 -8.69 -9.02 0.26
N ALA A 119 -9.72 -9.67 -0.29
CA ALA A 119 -9.72 -10.20 -1.65
C ALA A 119 -9.98 -9.12 -2.72
N GLY A 120 -10.44 -7.93 -2.32
CA GLY A 120 -10.92 -6.89 -3.23
C GLY A 120 -12.30 -7.23 -3.83
N PRO A 121 -12.98 -6.26 -4.47
CA PRO A 121 -14.26 -6.53 -5.11
C PRO A 121 -14.09 -7.59 -6.22
N PRO A 122 -15.05 -8.52 -6.37
CA PRO A 122 -15.00 -9.50 -7.45
C PRO A 122 -14.91 -8.79 -8.80
N PRO A 123 -14.17 -9.34 -9.78
CA PRO A 123 -14.13 -8.76 -11.12
C PRO A 123 -15.55 -8.65 -11.64
N ARG A 124 -15.94 -7.45 -12.09
CA ARG A 124 -17.25 -7.24 -12.71
C ARG A 124 -17.33 -8.18 -13.91
N HIS A 125 -18.12 -9.25 -13.78
CA HIS A 125 -18.50 -10.06 -14.92
C HIS A 125 -19.24 -9.12 -15.88
N HIS A 126 -18.65 -8.88 -17.04
CA HIS A 126 -19.43 -8.35 -18.16
C HIS A 126 -20.57 -9.34 -18.38
N THR A 127 -21.79 -8.89 -18.10
CA THR A 127 -23.01 -9.57 -18.48
C THR A 127 -22.89 -9.88 -19.95
N ARG A 128 -22.72 -11.16 -20.29
CA ARG A 128 -22.80 -11.64 -21.66
C ARG A 128 -24.26 -11.43 -22.05
N SER A 129 -24.54 -10.35 -22.79
CA SER A 129 -25.83 -10.20 -23.46
C SER A 129 -26.00 -11.40 -24.37
N HIS A 130 -26.95 -12.27 -24.02
CA HIS A 130 -27.49 -13.25 -24.94
C HIS A 130 -28.09 -12.48 -26.12
N ILE A 131 -27.47 -12.62 -27.28
CA ILE A 131 -28.12 -12.34 -28.55
C ILE A 131 -28.94 -13.61 -28.82
N ALA A 132 -30.27 -13.45 -28.80
CA ALA A 132 -31.21 -14.34 -29.45
C ALA A 132 -31.66 -13.65 -30.74
#